data_AF-A0A967CJU8-F1
#
_entry.id   AF-A0A967CJU8-F1
#
_cell.length_a   1.000
_cell.length_b   1.000
_cell.length_c   1.000
_cell.angle_alpha   90.00
_cell.angle_beta   90.00
_cell.angle_gamma   90.00
#
_symmetry.space_group_name_H-M   'P 1'
#
loop_
_entity.id
_entity.type
_entity.pdbx_description
1 polymer ?
#
loop_
_entity_poly.entity_id
_entity_poly.type
_entity_poly.pdbx_seq_one_letter_code
_entity_poly.pdbx_strand_id
1 'polypeptide(L)'
;MGLLILGIILWTGFHVFKRVMPERRDALGPAGKGISAVGILAGLILMIIGYRAAPVITLWTPPAFFTHINNLLMILAVVLLAMSVTKGRMSGRMRHPMLTAV
;
A
#
# COMPACT_ATOMS: atom_id res chain seq x y z
N MET A 1 -3.10 19.46 7.20
CA MET A 1 -3.02 19.26 5.73
C MET A 1 -1.59 19.21 5.20
N GLY A 2 -0.73 20.21 5.47
CA GLY A 2 0.66 20.21 4.97
C GLY A 2 1.48 18.95 5.29
N LEU A 3 1.37 18.41 6.51
CA LEU A 3 2.07 17.17 6.89
C LEU A 3 1.64 15.95 6.07
N LEU A 4 0.34 15.82 5.79
CA LEU A 4 -0.20 14.72 4.98
C LEU A 4 0.34 14.80 3.54
N ILE A 5 0.31 15.99 2.96
CA ILE A 5 0.81 16.24 1.60
C ILE A 5 2.31 15.94 1.52
N LEU A 6 3.10 16.47 2.46
CA LEU A 6 4.54 16.19 2.53
C LEU A 6 4.82 14.70 2.71
N GLY A 7 4.05 14.02 3.56
CA GLY A 7 4.15 12.57 3.76
C GLY A 7 3.92 11.78 2.48
N ILE A 8 2.89 12.13 1.69
CA ILE A 8 2.60 11.51 0.40
C ILE A 8 3.72 11.78 -0.62
N ILE A 9 4.26 13.00 -0.66
CA ILE A 9 5.37 13.36 -1.55
C ILE A 9 6.62 12.54 -1.22
N LEU A 10 7.01 12.46 0.06
CA LEU A 10 8.16 11.67 0.48
C LEU A 10 7.95 10.18 0.22
N TRP A 11 6.80 9.63 0.63
CA TRP A 11 6.47 8.23 0.42
C TRP A 11 6.56 7.86 -1.06
N THR A 12 5.83 8.59 -1.91
CA THR A 12 5.79 8.32 -3.35
C THR A 12 7.17 8.50 -3.96
N GLY A 13 7.83 9.62 -3.67
CA GLY A 13 9.15 9.95 -4.20
C GLY A 13 10.18 8.85 -3.93
N PHE A 14 10.34 8.43 -2.67
CA PHE A 14 11.30 7.39 -2.32
C PHE A 14 10.88 5.99 -2.77
N HIS A 15 9.59 5.70 -2.88
CA HIS A 15 9.08 4.41 -3.34
C HIS A 15 9.31 4.21 -4.84
N VAL A 16 9.09 5.24 -5.66
CA VAL A 16 9.32 5.18 -7.12
C VAL A 16 10.73 5.59 -7.54
N PHE A 17 11.57 6.07 -6.62
CA PHE A 17 12.89 6.63 -6.90
C PHE A 17 13.76 5.73 -7.79
N LYS A 18 13.85 4.43 -7.46
CA LYS A 18 14.63 3.47 -8.26
C LYS A 18 14.10 3.32 -9.69
N ARG A 19 12.78 3.44 -9.88
CA ARG A 19 12.14 3.29 -11.19
C ARG A 19 12.29 4.54 -12.04
N VAL A 20 12.17 5.72 -11.44
CA VAL A 20 12.18 7.01 -12.16
C VAL A 20 13.61 7.53 -12.38
N MET A 21 14.52 7.31 -11.42
CA MET A 21 15.91 7.77 -11.49
C MET A 21 16.89 6.64 -11.11
N PRO A 22 16.95 5.55 -11.92
CA PRO A 22 17.76 4.37 -11.60
C PRO A 22 19.25 4.70 -11.42
N GLU A 23 19.84 5.51 -12.30
CA GLU A 23 21.26 5.88 -12.22
C GLU A 23 21.60 6.65 -10.93
N ARG A 24 20.73 7.59 -10.54
CA ARG A 24 20.90 8.35 -9.28
C ARG A 24 20.76 7.44 -8.08
N ARG A 25 19.82 6.49 -8.14
CA ARG A 25 19.65 5.51 -7.09
C ARG A 25 20.87 4.59 -7.00
N ASP A 26 21.42 4.15 -8.11
CA ASP A 26 22.58 3.26 -8.15
C ASP A 26 23.87 3.97 -7.72
N ALA A 27 24.02 5.26 -8.00
CA ALA A 27 25.12 6.09 -7.52
C ALA A 27 25.21 6.19 -5.97
N LEU A 28 24.11 5.96 -5.26
CA LEU A 28 24.09 5.87 -3.79
C LEU A 28 24.61 4.53 -3.25
N GLY A 29 24.89 3.57 -4.13
CA GLY A 29 25.39 2.25 -3.76
C GLY A 29 24.50 1.52 -2.74
N PRO A 30 25.11 0.74 -1.82
CA PRO A 30 24.39 0.01 -0.78
C PRO A 30 23.56 0.93 0.14
N ALA A 31 24.08 2.13 0.45
CA ALA A 31 23.46 3.09 1.36
C ALA A 31 22.10 3.58 0.87
N GLY A 32 21.88 3.63 -0.45
CA GLY A 32 20.60 4.08 -0.99
C GLY A 32 19.42 3.20 -0.57
N LYS A 33 19.63 1.95 -0.10
CA LYS A 33 18.53 1.12 0.43
C LYS A 33 18.05 1.70 1.75
N GLY A 34 19.00 2.05 2.63
CA GLY A 34 18.73 2.72 3.89
C GLY A 34 18.09 4.09 3.69
N ILE A 35 18.61 4.91 2.76
CA ILE A 35 18.06 6.23 2.46
C ILE A 35 16.60 6.13 1.99
N SER A 36 16.30 5.23 1.04
CA SER A 36 14.93 4.99 0.60
C SER A 36 14.04 4.51 1.74
N ALA A 37 14.50 3.57 2.58
CA ALA A 37 13.73 3.06 3.71
C ALA A 37 13.40 4.16 4.74
N VAL A 38 14.38 4.99 5.08
CA VAL A 38 14.20 6.13 6.00
C VAL A 38 13.22 7.14 5.42
N GLY A 39 13.36 7.47 4.13
CA GLY A 39 12.46 8.40 3.45
C GLY A 39 11.01 7.91 3.40
N ILE A 40 10.82 6.61 3.10
CA ILE A 40 9.51 5.95 3.13
C ILE A 40 8.93 5.98 4.54
N LEU A 41 9.71 5.61 5.56
CA LEU A 41 9.26 5.60 6.95
C LEU A 41 8.90 6.99 7.46
N ALA A 42 9.72 8.00 7.15
CA ALA A 42 9.44 9.39 7.47
C ALA A 42 8.14 9.85 6.80
N GLY A 43 7.95 9.53 5.51
CA GLY A 43 6.71 9.80 4.79
C GLY A 43 5.50 9.18 5.47
N LEU A 44 5.60 7.92 5.89
CA LEU A 44 4.54 7.22 6.63
C LEU A 44 4.20 7.90 7.96
N ILE A 45 5.21 8.25 8.76
CA ILE A 45 5.02 8.94 10.05
C ILE A 45 4.31 10.28 9.84
N LEU A 46 4.71 11.06 8.84
CA LEU A 46 4.06 12.32 8.50
C LEU A 46 2.61 12.12 8.06
N MET A 47 2.33 11.08 7.28
CA MET A 47 0.95 10.73 6.90
C MET A 47 0.12 10.36 8.12
N ILE A 48 0.64 9.55 9.06
CA ILE A 48 -0.05 9.18 10.29
C ILE A 48 -0.39 10.41 11.12
N ILE A 49 0.59 11.28 11.39
CA ILE A 49 0.39 12.50 12.18
C ILE A 49 -0.59 13.44 11.47
N GLY A 50 -0.39 13.66 10.17
CA GLY A 50 -1.22 14.54 9.36
C GLY A 50 -2.68 14.07 9.27
N TYR A 51 -2.89 12.76 9.17
CA TYR A 51 -4.23 12.15 9.14
C TYR A 51 -4.92 12.25 10.50
N ARG A 52 -4.21 11.95 11.60
CA ARG A 52 -4.77 12.05 12.96
C ARG A 52 -5.17 13.47 13.35
N ALA A 53 -4.47 14.47 12.82
CA ALA A 53 -4.78 15.88 13.05
C ALA A 53 -5.86 16.43 12.09
N ALA A 54 -6.30 15.65 11.11
CA ALA A 54 -7.34 16.09 10.17
C ALA A 54 -8.72 16.05 10.83
N PRO A 55 -9.59 17.05 10.60
CA PRO A 55 -10.98 16.96 11.01
C PRO A 55 -11.67 15.81 10.28
N VAL A 56 -12.44 15.01 11.00
CA VAL A 56 -13.25 13.94 10.42
C VAL A 56 -14.60 14.53 10.01
N ILE A 57 -14.91 14.45 8.71
CA ILE A 57 -16.19 14.86 8.15
C ILE A 57 -16.84 13.61 7.57
N THR A 58 -17.88 13.10 8.22
CA THR A 58 -18.60 11.92 7.73
C THR A 58 -19.46 12.31 6.54
N LEU A 59 -19.03 11.92 5.34
CA LEU A 59 -19.77 12.19 4.09
C LEU A 59 -20.88 11.18 3.81
N TRP A 60 -20.68 9.93 4.25
CA TRP A 60 -21.64 8.84 4.04
C TRP A 60 -21.46 7.75 5.08
N THR A 61 -22.57 7.17 5.53
CA THR A 61 -22.59 5.98 6.38
C THR A 61 -23.26 4.85 5.60
N PRO A 62 -22.54 3.77 5.27
CA PRO A 62 -23.12 2.65 4.55
C PRO A 62 -24.20 1.94 5.38
N PRO A 63 -25.27 1.43 4.73
CA PRO A 63 -26.19 0.50 5.37
C PRO A 63 -25.44 -0.66 6.04
N ALA A 64 -25.88 -1.05 7.24
CA ALA A 64 -25.19 -2.06 8.06
C ALA A 64 -24.98 -3.41 7.33
N PHE A 65 -25.87 -3.76 6.40
CA PHE A 65 -25.78 -4.99 5.60
C PHE A 65 -24.50 -5.08 4.75
N PHE A 66 -23.93 -3.95 4.30
CA PHE A 66 -22.68 -3.97 3.52
C PHE A 66 -21.49 -4.53 4.30
N THR A 67 -21.51 -4.48 5.63
CA THR A 67 -20.50 -5.14 6.47
C THR A 67 -20.47 -6.65 6.22
N HIS A 68 -21.64 -7.29 6.06
CA HIS A 68 -21.71 -8.73 5.82
C HIS A 68 -21.19 -9.10 4.42
N ILE A 69 -21.52 -8.29 3.40
CA ILE A 69 -20.97 -8.46 2.06
C ILE A 69 -19.44 -8.32 2.08
N ASN A 70 -18.92 -7.26 2.71
CA ASN A 70 -17.49 -7.05 2.85
C ASN A 70 -16.79 -8.23 3.53
N ASN A 71 -17.37 -8.74 4.63
CA ASN A 71 -16.78 -9.88 5.34
C ASN A 71 -16.75 -11.15 4.48
N LEU A 72 -17.80 -11.40 3.68
CA LEU A 72 -17.81 -12.50 2.72
C LEU A 72 -16.72 -12.32 1.65
N LEU A 73 -16.57 -11.11 1.11
CA LEU A 73 -15.51 -10.79 0.13
C LEU A 73 -14.11 -10.95 0.74
N MET A 74 -13.92 -10.60 2.01
CA MET A 74 -12.64 -10.79 2.70
C MET A 74 -12.24 -12.27 2.82
N ILE A 75 -13.20 -13.17 3.02
CA ILE A 75 -12.92 -14.63 3.00
C ILE A 75 -12.40 -15.03 1.61
N LEU A 76 -13.04 -14.55 0.54
CA LEU A 76 -12.58 -14.81 -0.82
C LEU A 76 -11.18 -14.21 -1.05
N ALA A 77 -10.93 -12.98 -0.64
CA ALA A 77 -9.64 -12.30 -0.76
C ALA A 77 -8.51 -13.13 -0.10
N VAL A 78 -8.73 -13.66 1.11
CA VAL A 78 -7.74 -14.51 1.80
C VAL A 78 -7.48 -15.80 1.03
N VAL A 79 -8.51 -16.43 0.46
CA VAL A 79 -8.35 -17.63 -0.39
C VAL A 79 -7.53 -17.30 -1.64
N LEU A 80 -7.81 -16.19 -2.32
CA LEU A 80 -7.08 -15.75 -3.50
C LEU A 80 -5.63 -15.41 -3.15
N LEU A 81 -5.39 -14.77 -2.00
CA LEU A 81 -4.04 -14.50 -1.50
C LEU A 81 -3.29 -15.82 -1.24
N ALA A 82 -3.92 -16.80 -0.58
CA ALA A 82 -3.32 -18.12 -0.38
C ALA A 82 -3.04 -18.84 -1.71
N MET A 83 -3.92 -18.72 -2.70
CA MET A 83 -3.69 -19.24 -4.05
C MET A 83 -2.48 -18.60 -4.74
N SER A 84 -2.13 -17.36 -4.41
CA SER A 84 -1.00 -16.67 -5.02
C SER A 84 0.37 -17.21 -4.59
N VAL A 85 0.44 -17.85 -3.42
CA VAL A 85 1.69 -18.37 -2.84
C VAL A 85 1.76 -19.90 -2.85
N THR A 86 0.65 -20.59 -3.12
CA THR A 86 0.56 -22.06 -3.11
C THR A 86 0.59 -22.67 -4.52
N LYS A 87 1.09 -23.90 -4.63
CA LYS A 87 1.18 -24.66 -5.90
C LYS A 87 0.00 -25.62 -6.10
N GLY A 88 -1.22 -25.14 -5.85
CA GLY A 88 -2.44 -25.94 -5.99
C GLY A 88 -2.99 -25.98 -7.42
N ARG A 89 -3.94 -26.89 -7.69
CA ARG A 89 -4.60 -27.04 -9.00
C ARG A 89 -5.29 -25.75 -9.48
N MET A 90 -5.71 -24.91 -8.54
CA MET A 90 -6.37 -23.62 -8.80
C MET A 90 -5.39 -22.47 -9.07
N SER A 91 -4.13 -22.54 -8.62
CA SER A 91 -3.18 -21.44 -8.83
C SER A 91 -2.75 -21.28 -10.29
N GLY A 92 -2.78 -22.35 -11.08
CA GLY A 92 -2.59 -22.30 -12.54
C GLY A 92 -3.81 -21.84 -13.34
N ARG A 93 -4.98 -21.67 -12.70
CA ARG A 93 -6.25 -21.30 -13.38
C ARG A 93 -6.47 -19.78 -13.46
N MET A 94 -5.76 -19.01 -12.64
CA MET A 94 -5.91 -17.56 -12.56
C MET A 94 -4.54 -16.90 -12.64
N ARG A 95 -4.39 -15.93 -13.54
CA ARG A 95 -3.08 -15.34 -13.89
C ARG A 95 -2.50 -14.47 -12.76
N HIS A 96 -3.35 -13.73 -12.04
CA HIS A 96 -2.93 -12.77 -11.02
C HIS A 96 -3.77 -12.85 -9.73
N PRO A 97 -3.78 -14.00 -9.04
CA PRO A 97 -4.56 -14.20 -7.80
C PRO A 97 -4.36 -13.10 -6.76
N MET A 98 -3.11 -12.65 -6.59
CA MET A 98 -2.78 -11.60 -5.62
C MET A 98 -3.39 -10.24 -6.00
N LEU A 99 -3.47 -9.92 -7.30
CA LEU A 99 -4.07 -8.66 -7.75
C LEU A 99 -5.59 -8.69 -7.59
N THR A 100 -6.22 -9.86 -7.75
CA THR A 100 -7.67 -10.03 -7.55
C THR A 100 -8.07 -10.01 -6.06
N ALA A 101 -7.12 -10.24 -5.16
CA ALA A 101 -7.38 -10.30 -3.73
C ALA A 101 -7.53 -8.92 -3.05
N VAL A 102 -7.21 -7.83 -3.76
CA VAL A 102 -7.20 -6.43 -3.26
C VAL A 102 -8.03 -5.54 -4.17
#